data_AF-A0A8H4ZZI1-F1
#
_entry.id   AF-A0A8H4ZZI1-F1
#
_cell.length_a   1.000
_cell.length_b   1.000
_cell.length_c   1.000
_cell.angle_alpha   90.00
_cell.angle_beta   90.00
_cell.angle_gamma   90.00
#
_symmetry.space_group_name_H-M   'P 1'
#
loop_
_entity.id
_entity.type
_entity.pdbx_description
1 polymer ?
#
loop_
_entity_poly.entity_id
_entity_poly.type
_entity_poly.pdbx_seq_one_letter_code
_entity_poly.pdbx_strand_id
1 'polypeptide(L)'
;MDTYLDPINRKFADAAAEGPPLYTKTYQEARDILESIQSYKTASDIKTEEIKVPVNGEDVTTVIFRPASAQGTLNMIFYTHGGGWILV
;
A
#
# COMPACT_ATOMS: atom_id res chain seq x y z
N MET A 1 4.86 28.74 -13.86
CA MET A 1 4.01 28.74 -12.64
C MET A 1 4.43 27.50 -11.89
N ASP A 2 5.06 27.66 -10.73
CA ASP A 2 5.34 26.50 -9.91
C ASP A 2 4.01 25.92 -9.43
N THR A 3 3.80 24.63 -9.70
CA THR A 3 2.62 23.91 -9.20
C THR A 3 2.62 24.01 -7.67
N TYR A 4 1.59 24.62 -7.08
CA TYR A 4 1.49 24.73 -5.63
C TYR A 4 1.29 23.33 -4.99
N LEU A 5 2.08 23.06 -3.96
CA LEU A 5 1.91 21.98 -2.99
C LEU A 5 1.95 22.67 -1.62
N ASP A 6 1.14 22.21 -0.67
CA ASP A 6 1.26 22.68 0.71
C ASP A 6 2.67 22.36 1.27
N PRO A 7 3.10 23.04 2.34
CA PRO A 7 4.47 22.92 2.83
C PRO A 7 4.92 21.49 3.17
N ILE A 8 4.00 20.61 3.61
CA ILE A 8 4.33 19.23 3.98
C ILE A 8 4.58 18.42 2.71
N ASN A 9 3.66 18.49 1.74
CA ASN A 9 3.81 17.79 0.46
C ASN A 9 4.98 18.32 -0.36
N ARG A 10 5.28 19.62 -0.29
CA ARG A 10 6.48 20.22 -0.89
C ARG A 10 7.74 19.57 -0.34
N LYS A 11 7.89 19.55 0.99
CA LYS A 11 9.06 18.98 1.66
C LYS A 11 9.27 17.51 1.32
N PHE A 12 8.19 16.74 1.26
CA PHE A 12 8.24 15.33 0.85
C PHE A 12 8.71 15.18 -0.60
N ALA A 13 8.11 15.93 -1.54
CA ALA A 13 8.46 15.86 -2.96
C ALA A 13 9.92 16.29 -3.21
N ASP A 14 10.38 17.35 -2.56
CA ASP A 14 11.76 17.84 -2.68
C ASP A 14 12.76 16.79 -2.16
N ALA A 15 12.48 16.17 -1.01
CA ALA A 15 13.32 15.09 -0.47
C ALA A 15 13.32 13.84 -1.37
N ALA A 16 12.16 13.47 -1.92
CA ALA A 16 12.07 12.34 -2.85
C ALA A 16 12.83 12.59 -4.16
N ALA A 17 12.96 13.85 -4.58
CA ALA A 17 13.66 14.23 -5.81
C ALA A 17 15.20 14.18 -5.71
N GLU A 18 15.78 14.04 -4.52
CA GLU A 18 17.22 13.90 -4.33
C GLU A 18 17.77 12.55 -4.83
N GLY A 19 16.90 11.53 -4.93
CA GLY A 19 17.25 10.18 -5.37
C GLY A 19 17.22 9.98 -6.89
N PRO A 20 17.90 8.94 -7.42
CA PRO A 20 17.76 8.55 -8.81
C PRO A 20 16.32 8.07 -9.11
N PRO A 21 15.84 8.19 -10.36
CA PRO A 21 14.50 7.74 -10.72
C PRO A 21 14.26 6.27 -10.40
N LEU A 22 13.09 5.92 -9.86
CA LEU A 22 12.79 4.57 -9.37
C LEU A 22 12.96 3.48 -10.44
N TYR A 23 12.67 3.79 -11.70
CA TYR A 23 12.80 2.85 -12.82
C TYR A 23 14.24 2.47 -13.16
N THR A 24 15.24 3.14 -12.59
CA THR A 24 16.66 2.77 -12.75
C THR A 24 17.12 1.75 -11.72
N LYS A 25 16.26 1.37 -10.77
CA LYS A 25 16.55 0.37 -9.72
C LYS A 25 16.16 -1.02 -10.16
N THR A 26 16.74 -2.03 -9.50
CA THR A 26 16.20 -3.39 -9.58
C THR A 26 14.82 -3.45 -8.93
N TYR A 27 14.03 -4.47 -9.27
CA TYR A 27 12.68 -4.62 -8.68
C TYR A 27 12.70 -4.76 -7.16
N GLN A 28 13.70 -5.44 -6.60
CA GLN A 28 13.79 -5.60 -5.15
C GLN A 28 14.09 -4.26 -4.47
N GLU A 29 15.11 -3.53 -4.94
CA GLU A 29 15.45 -2.21 -4.40
C GLU A 29 14.27 -1.23 -4.50
N ALA A 30 13.52 -1.26 -5.60
CA ALA A 30 12.36 -0.40 -5.77
C ALA A 30 11.23 -0.72 -4.76
N ARG A 31 11.01 -2.01 -4.46
CA ARG A 31 10.04 -2.47 -3.45
C ARG A 31 10.48 -2.08 -2.05
N ASP A 32 11.75 -2.30 -1.70
CA ASP A 32 12.31 -1.96 -0.40
C ASP A 32 12.20 -0.46 -0.11
N ILE A 33 12.41 0.39 -1.13
CA ILE A 33 12.21 1.84 -1.02
C ILE A 33 10.75 2.15 -0.66
N LEU A 34 9.77 1.58 -1.37
CA LEU A 34 8.35 1.80 -1.08
C LEU A 34 7.98 1.32 0.34
N GLU A 35 8.42 0.12 0.72
CA GLU A 35 8.16 -0.47 2.04
C GLU A 35 8.72 0.42 3.16
N SER A 36 9.93 0.95 2.98
CA SER A 36 10.58 1.80 3.99
C SER A 36 9.82 3.12 4.25
N ILE A 37 9.28 3.75 3.20
CA ILE A 37 8.53 5.01 3.29
C ILE A 37 7.14 4.77 3.90
N GLN A 38 6.56 3.58 3.67
CA GLN A 38 5.24 3.19 4.13
C GLN A 38 5.27 2.41 5.46
N SER A 39 6.40 2.39 6.16
CA SER A 39 6.46 1.73 7.46
C SER A 39 5.66 2.53 8.49
N TYR A 40 4.54 1.97 8.94
CA TYR A 40 3.69 2.57 9.97
C TYR A 40 3.19 1.53 10.97
N LYS A 41 2.78 2.00 12.15
CA LYS A 41 2.14 1.16 13.15
C LYS A 41 0.70 0.86 12.73
N THR A 42 0.39 -0.42 12.57
CA THR A 42 -0.97 -0.85 12.21
C THR A 42 -2.02 -0.43 13.24
N ALA A 43 -3.25 -0.22 12.76
CA ALA A 43 -4.38 0.17 13.59
C ALA A 43 -4.81 -1.01 14.49
N SER A 44 -4.84 -0.78 15.80
CA SER A 44 -5.10 -1.84 16.80
C SER A 44 -6.56 -2.28 16.87
N ASP A 45 -7.47 -1.50 16.28
CA ASP A 45 -8.91 -1.74 16.24
C ASP A 45 -9.36 -2.50 14.98
N ILE A 46 -8.41 -2.96 14.15
CA ILE A 46 -8.68 -3.76 12.96
C ILE A 46 -8.22 -5.21 13.18
N LYS A 47 -9.11 -6.15 12.92
CA LYS A 47 -8.80 -7.59 12.83
C LYS A 47 -8.42 -7.92 11.39
N THR A 48 -7.31 -8.63 11.23
CA THR A 48 -6.82 -9.11 9.93
C THR A 48 -6.92 -10.62 9.86
N GLU A 49 -7.46 -11.12 8.76
CA GLU A 49 -7.52 -12.56 8.47
C GLU A 49 -7.01 -12.79 7.04
N GLU A 50 -6.07 -13.72 6.88
CA GLU A 50 -5.63 -14.16 5.56
C GLU A 50 -6.45 -15.39 5.15
N ILE A 51 -7.04 -15.34 3.96
CA ILE A 51 -7.76 -16.45 3.34
C ILE A 51 -7.16 -16.75 1.96
N LYS A 52 -7.39 -17.97 1.48
CA LYS A 52 -7.11 -18.34 0.08
C LYS A 52 -8.42 -18.40 -0.69
N VAL A 53 -8.50 -17.62 -1.77
CA VAL A 53 -9.67 -17.59 -2.65
C VAL A 53 -9.34 -18.33 -3.94
N PRO A 54 -10.01 -19.45 -4.26
CA PRO A 54 -9.73 -20.19 -5.48
C PRO A 54 -10.28 -19.46 -6.71
N VAL A 55 -9.42 -19.18 -7.68
CA VAL A 55 -9.74 -18.50 -8.95
C VAL A 55 -9.04 -19.25 -10.08
N ASN A 56 -9.80 -19.75 -11.05
CA ASN A 56 -9.27 -20.44 -12.24
C ASN A 56 -8.27 -21.60 -11.95
N GLY A 57 -8.43 -22.28 -10.82
CA GLY A 57 -7.55 -23.38 -10.42
C GLY A 57 -6.30 -22.96 -9.64
N GLU A 58 -6.16 -21.67 -9.32
CA GLU A 58 -5.10 -21.14 -8.45
C GLU A 58 -5.68 -20.47 -7.20
N ASP A 59 -4.92 -20.44 -6.12
CA ASP A 59 -5.31 -19.76 -4.88
C ASP A 59 -4.77 -18.34 -4.84
N VAL A 60 -5.67 -17.37 -4.71
CA VAL A 60 -5.33 -15.95 -4.49
C VAL A 60 -5.35 -15.66 -3.00
N THR A 61 -4.19 -15.32 -2.45
CA THR A 61 -4.08 -14.79 -1.08
C THR A 61 -4.86 -13.49 -0.95
N THR A 62 -5.86 -13.47 -0.07
CA THR A 62 -6.70 -12.31 0.20
C THR A 62 -6.68 -12.00 1.69
N VAL A 63 -6.49 -10.74 2.04
CA VAL A 63 -6.53 -10.29 3.44
C VAL A 63 -7.83 -9.55 3.70
N ILE A 64 -8.59 -10.03 4.67
CA ILE A 64 -9.81 -9.38 5.16
C ILE A 64 -9.41 -8.44 6.29
N PHE A 65 -9.70 -7.16 6.12
CA PHE A 65 -9.61 -6.15 7.17
C PHE A 65 -11.00 -5.87 7.72
N ARG A 66 -11.23 -6.20 8.99
CA ARG A 66 -12.54 -6.00 9.65
C ARG A 66 -12.40 -5.19 10.93
N PRO A 67 -13.20 -4.13 11.14
CA PRO A 67 -13.23 -3.43 12.42
C PRO A 67 -13.59 -4.38 13.58
N ALA A 68 -12.78 -4.35 14.64
CA ALA A 68 -12.86 -5.32 15.74
C ALA A 68 -14.18 -5.26 16.51
N SER A 69 -14.79 -4.07 16.59
CA SER A 69 -16.04 -3.78 17.29
C SER A 69 -17.30 -4.01 16.45
N ALA A 70 -17.17 -4.26 15.14
CA ALA A 70 -18.32 -4.34 14.23
C ALA A 70 -19.07 -5.67 14.36
N GLN A 71 -20.39 -5.58 14.51
CA GLN A 71 -21.29 -6.72 14.64
C GLN A 71 -22.13 -6.93 13.38
N GLY A 72 -22.58 -8.17 13.17
CA GLY A 72 -23.40 -8.53 12.02
C GLY A 72 -22.67 -8.44 10.68
N THR A 73 -23.45 -8.56 9.61
CA THR A 73 -22.98 -8.45 8.22
C THR A 73 -22.65 -7.00 7.89
N LEU A 74 -21.51 -6.77 7.23
CA LEU A 74 -21.07 -5.45 6.80
C LEU A 74 -21.06 -5.37 5.27
N ASN A 75 -21.13 -4.14 4.75
CA ASN A 75 -20.81 -3.88 3.35
C ASN A 75 -19.31 -4.14 3.12
N MET A 76 -18.99 -4.73 1.98
CA MET A 76 -17.62 -5.09 1.60
C MET A 76 -17.05 -4.09 0.59
N ILE A 77 -15.77 -3.77 0.75
CA ILE A 77 -14.99 -3.02 -0.22
C ILE A 77 -13.92 -3.96 -0.76
N PHE A 78 -13.86 -4.10 -2.08
CA PHE A 78 -12.73 -4.75 -2.75
C PHE A 78 -11.63 -3.71 -2.94
N TYR A 79 -10.46 -3.99 -2.41
CA TYR A 79 -9.28 -3.15 -2.54
C TYR A 79 -8.19 -3.91 -3.28
N THR A 80 -7.66 -3.29 -4.33
CA THR A 80 -6.47 -3.74 -5.05
C THR A 80 -5.41 -2.65 -4.90
N HIS A 81 -4.22 -3.04 -4.42
CA HIS A 81 -3.17 -2.06 -4.19
C HIS A 81 -2.64 -1.46 -5.49
N GLY A 82 -2.10 -0.24 -5.40
CA GLY A 82 -1.40 0.42 -6.50
C GLY A 82 0.03 -0.10 -6.70
N GLY A 83 0.96 0.78 -7.09
CA GLY A 83 2.37 0.40 -7.25
C GLY A 83 2.78 0.04 -8.68
N GLY A 84 1.98 0.41 -9.68
CA GLY A 84 2.32 0.25 -11.09
C GLY A 84 2.53 -1.20 -11.52
N TRP A 85 1.86 -2.15 -10.84
CA TRP A 85 1.97 -3.60 -11.03
C TRP A 85 3.36 -4.21 -10.75
N ILE A 86 4.31 -3.42 -10.25
CA ILE A 86 5.69 -3.86 -9.95
C ILE A 86 5.96 -3.84 -8.45
N LEU A 87 5.48 -2.79 -7.79
CA LEU A 87 5.69 -2.53 -6.37
C LEU A 87 4.62 -3.25 -5.53
N VAL A 88 5.05 -3.83 -4.42
CA VAL A 88 4.24 -4.56 -3.43
C VAL A 88 4.68 -4.17 -2.04
#